data_AF-A0A9D2EY15-F1
#
_entry.id   AF-A0A9D2EY15-F1
#
_cell.length_a   1.000
_cell.length_b   1.000
_cell.length_c   1.000
_cell.angle_alpha   90.00
_cell.angle_beta   90.00
_cell.angle_gamma   90.00
#
_symmetry.space_group_name_H-M   'P 1'
#
loop_
_entity.id
_entity.type
_entity.pdbx_description
1 polymer ?
#
loop_
_entity_poly.entity_id
_entity_poly.type
_entity_poly.pdbx_seq_one_letter_code
_entity_poly.pdbx_strand_id
1 'polypeptide(L)'
;MSQLSMRVAALLSGVALAICLAPTAAGAQPVGDAQDLVIEAPAQEISLGNPAGQGAPEESVKAASGQYATFSLPVTGTVRYDYAWQVLSLVNQQREASGLAALTMDQGLLDTAVLRSAETVVLFSHDRPNGQDCFSAFPSGSTASGENIAMGQTSPSQVMTSWMNSQGHRQNILNGSYTTIGISCLEVNGSLYWVQCFGNRLSGAASRPGNQTVTQQVQVAPEAFGLEVSVVATSSDGKNTVSLPSKVAAGSTQHFALVVEDSSGDLYEVGDATRWSSSSQGVATIDASGTATFRASGKTTITATTSAGLTASVDLGVTVLKKGEGPVYRLYNVNSGLHHYTTSSYERDHLVSLGWRDEGASFWVSIDSGTRIYRNYNPNDGNHNWTQSAYEHNYLTSIGWDDEGTAWYIPAGASSPVYRLYNPNSGEHVYTMSKFEYDRVVAAGWQGEDIAWMSL
;
A
#
# COMPACT_ATOMS: atom_id res chain seq x y z
N MET A 1 9.69 -25.07 27.12
CA MET A 1 9.50 -23.98 28.11
C MET A 1 9.80 -22.69 27.36
N SER A 2 8.94 -21.71 27.11
CA SER A 2 7.53 -21.39 27.39
C SER A 2 7.00 -20.53 26.21
N GLN A 3 5.94 -20.95 25.52
CA GLN A 3 4.60 -20.31 25.50
C GLN A 3 4.52 -18.84 25.03
N LEU A 4 3.88 -18.60 23.87
CA LEU A 4 2.75 -17.67 23.65
C LEU A 4 2.24 -17.89 22.19
N SER A 5 1.22 -18.70 21.91
CA SER A 5 -0.25 -18.55 22.06
C SER A 5 -0.95 -18.08 20.77
N MET A 6 -1.57 -19.06 20.09
CA MET A 6 -2.80 -18.93 19.29
C MET A 6 -3.80 -17.94 19.88
N ARG A 7 -4.36 -17.03 19.06
CA ARG A 7 -5.70 -16.42 19.20
C ARG A 7 -6.10 -15.82 17.83
N VAL A 8 -7.33 -15.83 17.31
CA VAL A 8 -8.60 -16.54 17.51
C VAL A 8 -9.34 -16.30 16.18
N ALA A 9 -9.87 -17.36 15.55
CA ALA A 9 -10.91 -17.23 14.54
C ALA A 9 -12.29 -17.31 15.21
N ALA A 10 -13.20 -16.45 14.75
CA ALA A 10 -14.64 -16.35 15.02
C ALA A 10 -15.09 -15.95 16.45
N LEU A 11 -15.99 -14.95 16.55
CA LEU A 11 -17.37 -15.15 17.05
C LEU A 11 -18.26 -13.87 16.98
N LEU A 12 -19.38 -14.04 16.26
CA LEU A 12 -20.78 -13.73 16.63
C LEU A 12 -21.30 -12.29 16.82
N SER A 13 -22.26 -11.97 15.93
CA SER A 13 -23.59 -11.39 16.16
C SER A 13 -23.76 -10.37 17.29
N GLY A 14 -24.06 -9.13 16.91
CA GLY A 14 -24.59 -8.12 17.80
C GLY A 14 -25.02 -6.88 17.02
N VAL A 15 -26.22 -6.91 16.44
CA VAL A 15 -26.87 -5.70 15.92
C VAL A 15 -27.14 -4.78 17.11
N ALA A 16 -26.40 -3.69 17.21
CA ALA A 16 -26.72 -2.57 18.08
C ALA A 16 -27.30 -1.44 17.22
N LEU A 17 -28.62 -1.38 17.26
CA LEU A 17 -29.49 -0.39 16.66
C LEU A 17 -29.24 0.99 17.30
N ALA A 18 -28.66 1.94 16.57
CA ALA A 18 -28.60 3.35 16.98
C ALA A 18 -29.77 4.12 16.34
N ILE A 19 -30.92 4.11 17.02
CA ILE A 19 -32.02 5.05 16.72
C ILE A 19 -31.63 6.41 17.32
N CYS A 20 -31.39 7.41 16.46
CA CYS A 20 -31.44 8.81 16.88
C CYS A 20 -32.91 9.19 17.15
N LEU A 21 -33.30 9.12 18.42
CA LEU A 21 -34.57 9.68 18.92
C LEU A 21 -34.43 11.21 19.02
N ALA A 22 -35.16 11.95 18.18
CA ALA A 22 -35.60 13.30 18.52
C ALA A 22 -36.89 13.20 19.37
N PRO A 23 -37.12 14.09 20.36
CA PRO A 23 -38.22 13.94 21.30
C PRO A 23 -39.58 14.18 20.63
N THR A 24 -40.48 13.21 20.76
CA THR A 24 -41.87 13.26 20.31
C THR A 24 -42.73 14.11 21.24
N ALA A 25 -43.48 15.06 20.66
CA ALA A 25 -44.74 15.53 21.22
C ALA A 25 -45.88 14.58 20.80
N ALA A 26 -46.84 14.39 21.70
CA ALA A 26 -47.77 13.28 21.78
C ALA A 26 -48.83 13.19 20.66
N GLY A 27 -49.18 11.95 20.31
CA GLY A 27 -50.58 11.53 20.12
C GLY A 27 -51.01 11.04 18.73
N ALA A 28 -50.76 9.75 18.42
CA ALA A 28 -51.70 8.82 17.79
C ALA A 28 -51.04 7.44 17.54
N GLN A 29 -51.76 6.35 17.80
CA GLN A 29 -51.42 4.92 17.57
C GLN A 29 -52.48 4.33 16.60
N PRO A 30 -52.28 3.13 16.00
CA PRO A 30 -51.24 2.75 15.04
C PRO A 30 -51.87 2.17 13.73
N VAL A 31 -51.14 2.14 12.61
CA VAL A 31 -51.53 1.33 11.44
C VAL A 31 -50.32 0.52 10.95
N GLY A 32 -50.43 -0.80 11.13
CA GLY A 32 -49.92 -1.87 10.28
C GLY A 32 -48.45 -1.84 9.82
N ASP A 33 -47.66 -2.71 10.44
CA ASP A 33 -46.29 -3.12 10.10
C ASP A 33 -45.94 -3.12 8.60
N ALA A 34 -45.06 -2.19 8.20
CA ALA A 34 -44.14 -2.44 7.10
C ALA A 34 -42.95 -3.20 7.70
N GLN A 35 -42.81 -4.48 7.34
CA GLN A 35 -41.59 -5.21 7.66
C GLN A 35 -40.43 -4.57 6.89
N ASP A 36 -39.48 -3.99 7.62
CA ASP A 36 -38.20 -3.54 7.09
C ASP A 36 -37.51 -4.74 6.43
N LEU A 37 -37.48 -4.73 5.09
CA LEU A 37 -36.72 -5.70 4.32
C LEU A 37 -35.24 -5.28 4.38
N VAL A 38 -34.57 -5.65 5.47
CA VAL A 38 -33.11 -5.60 5.57
C VAL A 38 -32.56 -6.70 4.66
N ILE A 39 -32.11 -6.31 3.46
CA ILE A 39 -31.31 -7.19 2.63
C ILE A 39 -29.87 -6.99 3.09
N GLU A 40 -29.30 -8.01 3.75
CA GLU A 40 -27.88 -8.04 4.07
C GLU A 40 -27.07 -7.93 2.76
N ALA A 41 -26.21 -6.91 2.70
CA ALA A 41 -25.36 -6.66 1.55
C ALA A 41 -24.32 -7.79 1.39
N PRO A 42 -24.17 -8.40 0.21
CA PRO A 42 -22.98 -9.20 -0.08
C PRO A 42 -21.89 -8.22 -0.50
N ALA A 43 -21.16 -7.65 0.46
CA ALA A 43 -20.04 -6.79 0.17
C ALA A 43 -18.73 -7.52 0.50
N GLN A 44 -17.95 -7.87 -0.53
CA GLN A 44 -16.52 -7.64 -0.39
C GLN A 44 -16.34 -6.13 -0.48
N GLU A 45 -16.47 -5.46 0.67
CA GLU A 45 -15.95 -4.11 0.86
C GLU A 45 -14.44 -4.16 0.63
N ILE A 46 -13.85 -3.08 0.12
CA ILE A 46 -12.45 -2.80 0.42
C ILE A 46 -12.45 -2.56 1.94
N SER A 47 -12.16 -3.62 2.70
CA SER A 47 -12.35 -3.65 4.14
C SER A 47 -11.25 -2.84 4.82
N LEU A 48 -11.46 -1.52 4.87
CA LEU A 48 -10.68 -0.58 5.67
C LEU A 48 -11.02 -0.68 7.18
N GLY A 49 -11.86 -1.65 7.58
CA GLY A 49 -12.44 -1.73 8.91
C GLY A 49 -13.75 -0.93 9.01
N ASN A 50 -14.65 -1.38 9.89
CA ASN A 50 -15.94 -0.70 10.10
C ASN A 50 -15.71 0.56 10.97
N PRO A 51 -16.13 1.77 10.56
CA PRO A 51 -16.05 2.97 11.40
C PRO A 51 -16.97 2.91 12.63
N ALA A 52 -17.84 1.88 12.74
CA ALA A 52 -18.78 1.71 13.83
C ALA A 52 -18.07 1.53 15.19
N GLY A 53 -17.90 2.65 15.91
CA GLY A 53 -17.38 2.68 17.27
C GLY A 53 -16.33 3.76 17.53
N GLN A 54 -15.84 4.44 16.49
CA GLN A 54 -14.97 5.60 16.64
C GLN A 54 -15.76 6.86 16.30
N GLY A 55 -15.74 7.85 17.19
CA GLY A 55 -16.33 9.16 16.91
C GLY A 55 -15.63 9.84 15.72
N ALA A 56 -16.08 11.05 15.37
CA ALA A 56 -15.33 11.88 14.42
C ALA A 56 -13.83 11.90 14.78
N PRO A 57 -12.91 11.88 13.79
CA PRO A 57 -11.47 11.88 14.03
C PRO A 57 -11.09 12.97 15.02
N GLU A 58 -10.12 12.68 15.91
CA GLU A 58 -9.73 13.63 16.94
C GLU A 58 -9.31 14.98 16.31
N GLU A 59 -9.85 16.08 16.83
CA GLU A 59 -9.57 17.43 16.34
C GLU A 59 -8.07 17.80 16.43
N SER A 60 -7.32 17.06 17.26
CA SER A 60 -5.89 17.20 17.51
C SER A 60 -5.00 16.88 16.30
N VAL A 61 -5.51 16.20 15.28
CA VAL A 61 -4.74 15.77 14.10
C VAL A 61 -5.28 16.34 12.79
N LYS A 62 -5.87 17.52 12.90
CA LYS A 62 -6.30 18.34 11.79
C LYS A 62 -5.22 19.38 11.50
N ALA A 63 -4.79 19.50 10.24
CA ALA A 63 -3.84 20.54 9.84
C ALA A 63 -4.42 21.93 10.15
N ALA A 64 -3.55 22.94 10.24
CA ALA A 64 -3.99 24.33 10.43
C ALA A 64 -4.95 24.84 9.34
N SER A 65 -4.95 24.20 8.16
CA SER A 65 -5.89 24.43 7.05
C SER A 65 -7.27 23.84 7.28
N GLY A 66 -7.46 23.01 8.30
CA GLY A 66 -8.67 22.26 8.55
C GLY A 66 -8.78 20.93 7.77
N GLN A 67 -7.68 20.45 7.19
CA GLN A 67 -7.65 19.19 6.41
C GLN A 67 -6.89 18.10 7.17
N TYR A 68 -7.35 16.86 7.02
CA TYR A 68 -6.64 15.67 7.49
C TYR A 68 -5.63 15.22 6.44
N ALA A 69 -4.58 14.53 6.87
CA ALA A 69 -3.69 13.84 5.93
C ALA A 69 -4.42 12.65 5.33
N THR A 70 -4.21 12.41 4.04
CA THR A 70 -4.96 11.38 3.29
C THR A 70 -4.05 10.46 2.49
N PHE A 71 -4.56 9.26 2.21
CA PHE A 71 -4.05 8.39 1.16
C PHE A 71 -5.11 8.25 0.06
N SER A 72 -4.67 7.84 -1.13
CA SER A 72 -5.53 7.66 -2.29
C SER A 72 -5.94 6.20 -2.45
N LEU A 73 -7.24 5.93 -2.32
CA LEU A 73 -7.81 4.60 -2.51
C LEU A 73 -8.53 4.52 -3.86
N PRO A 74 -8.13 3.60 -4.78
CA PRO A 74 -8.82 3.42 -6.03
C PRO A 74 -10.14 2.64 -5.84
N VAL A 75 -11.25 3.25 -6.23
CA VAL A 75 -12.58 2.60 -6.29
C VAL A 75 -12.98 2.43 -7.76
N THR A 76 -13.08 1.19 -8.21
CA THR A 76 -13.49 0.85 -9.57
C THR A 76 -14.92 0.32 -9.60
N GLY A 77 -15.74 0.86 -10.51
CA GLY A 77 -17.12 0.41 -10.71
C GLY A 77 -17.70 0.90 -12.03
N THR A 78 -18.91 0.48 -12.35
CA THR A 78 -19.64 0.92 -13.56
C THR A 78 -20.64 2.00 -13.21
N VAL A 79 -20.46 3.20 -13.73
CA VAL A 79 -21.48 4.26 -13.65
C VAL A 79 -22.61 3.96 -14.64
N ARG A 80 -23.80 3.77 -14.10
CA ARG A 80 -25.06 3.47 -14.80
C ARG A 80 -25.77 4.75 -15.19
N TYR A 81 -25.28 5.41 -16.23
CA TYR A 81 -25.88 6.65 -16.77
C TYR A 81 -27.28 6.42 -17.33
N ASP A 82 -27.59 5.22 -17.81
CA ASP A 82 -28.96 4.84 -18.12
C ASP A 82 -29.91 4.97 -16.93
N TYR A 83 -29.48 4.55 -15.75
CA TYR A 83 -30.25 4.64 -14.51
C TYR A 83 -30.29 6.07 -13.98
N ALA A 84 -29.17 6.79 -14.01
CA ALA A 84 -29.13 8.20 -13.58
C ALA A 84 -30.13 9.09 -14.35
N TRP A 85 -30.24 8.91 -15.66
CA TRP A 85 -31.21 9.68 -16.47
C TRP A 85 -32.67 9.22 -16.26
N GLN A 86 -32.91 7.95 -15.94
CA GLN A 86 -34.24 7.50 -15.53
C GLN A 86 -34.65 8.12 -14.20
N VAL A 87 -33.74 8.18 -13.22
CA VAL A 87 -33.96 8.88 -11.95
C VAL A 87 -34.27 10.36 -12.20
N LEU A 88 -33.54 11.04 -13.09
CA LEU A 88 -33.86 12.43 -13.46
C LEU A 88 -35.30 12.60 -13.96
N SER A 89 -35.73 11.69 -14.84
CA SER A 89 -37.11 11.72 -15.36
C SER A 89 -38.14 11.56 -14.22
N LEU A 90 -37.90 10.62 -13.31
CA LEU A 90 -38.78 10.38 -12.16
C LEU A 90 -38.78 11.55 -11.16
N VAL A 91 -37.63 12.17 -10.91
CA VAL A 91 -37.53 13.41 -10.11
C VAL A 91 -38.40 14.50 -10.72
N ASN A 92 -38.28 14.71 -12.04
CA ASN A 92 -39.04 15.75 -12.73
C ASN A 92 -40.54 15.46 -12.77
N GLN A 93 -40.96 14.19 -12.81
CA GLN A 93 -42.38 13.82 -12.64
C GLN A 93 -42.91 14.19 -11.25
N GLN A 94 -42.14 13.93 -10.18
CA GLN A 94 -42.53 14.31 -8.81
C GLN A 94 -42.61 15.83 -8.64
N ARG A 95 -41.68 16.56 -9.26
CA ARG A 95 -41.65 18.03 -9.25
C ARG A 95 -42.82 18.62 -10.02
N GLU A 96 -43.12 18.10 -11.22
CA GLU A 96 -44.27 18.52 -12.01
C GLU A 96 -45.59 18.28 -11.25
N ALA A 97 -45.75 17.10 -10.64
CA ALA A 97 -46.92 16.78 -9.80
C ALA A 97 -47.06 17.73 -8.59
N SER A 98 -45.96 18.36 -8.18
CA SER A 98 -45.92 19.35 -7.09
C SER A 98 -45.94 20.81 -7.58
N GLY A 99 -46.14 21.05 -8.89
CA GLY A 99 -46.16 22.39 -9.48
C GLY A 99 -44.80 23.08 -9.57
N LEU A 100 -43.70 22.32 -9.53
CA LEU A 100 -42.33 22.82 -9.56
C LEU A 100 -41.70 22.65 -10.94
N ALA A 101 -40.80 23.57 -11.29
CA ALA A 101 -40.02 23.48 -12.52
C ALA A 101 -39.09 22.25 -12.53
N ALA A 102 -38.94 21.63 -13.70
CA ALA A 102 -38.01 20.53 -13.92
C ALA A 102 -36.56 20.95 -13.65
N LEU A 103 -35.78 20.04 -13.06
CA LEU A 103 -34.34 20.18 -12.89
C LEU A 103 -33.60 19.77 -14.17
N THR A 104 -32.48 20.43 -14.42
CA THR A 104 -31.56 20.11 -15.52
C THR A 104 -30.35 19.34 -14.99
N MET A 105 -29.92 18.29 -15.70
CA MET A 105 -28.66 17.60 -15.38
C MET A 105 -27.48 18.55 -15.62
N ASP A 106 -26.77 18.93 -14.57
CA ASP A 106 -25.58 19.79 -14.64
C ASP A 106 -24.31 18.94 -14.64
N GLN A 107 -23.34 19.28 -15.49
CA GLN A 107 -22.10 18.50 -15.63
C GLN A 107 -21.25 18.54 -14.36
N GLY A 108 -21.09 19.71 -13.73
CA GLY A 108 -20.30 19.82 -12.49
C GLY A 108 -20.93 19.06 -11.33
N LEU A 109 -22.25 19.10 -11.19
CA LEU A 109 -22.97 18.28 -10.20
C LEU A 109 -22.95 16.79 -10.56
N LEU A 110 -22.95 16.43 -11.84
CA LEU A 110 -22.82 15.02 -12.27
C LEU A 110 -21.44 14.48 -11.88
N ASP A 111 -20.37 15.22 -12.14
CA ASP A 111 -19.00 14.86 -11.74
C ASP A 111 -18.89 14.74 -10.21
N THR A 112 -19.54 15.67 -9.48
CA THR A 112 -19.67 15.62 -8.02
C THR A 112 -20.38 14.34 -7.57
N ALA A 113 -21.53 14.01 -8.18
CA ALA A 113 -22.29 12.81 -7.83
C ALA A 113 -21.50 11.53 -8.12
N VAL A 114 -20.71 11.49 -9.20
CA VAL A 114 -19.84 10.34 -9.51
C VAL A 114 -18.76 10.17 -8.44
N LEU A 115 -18.06 11.25 -8.07
CA LEU A 115 -17.10 11.24 -6.96
C LEU A 115 -17.77 10.77 -5.66
N ARG A 116 -18.89 11.39 -5.29
CA ARG A 116 -19.63 11.06 -4.07
C ARG A 116 -20.12 9.62 -4.07
N SER A 117 -20.57 9.09 -5.20
CA SER A 117 -20.99 7.68 -5.28
C SER A 117 -19.83 6.72 -5.00
N ALA A 118 -18.60 7.03 -5.46
CA ALA A 118 -17.41 6.25 -5.13
C ALA A 118 -17.00 6.43 -3.65
N GLU A 119 -17.11 7.64 -3.11
CA GLU A 119 -16.88 7.90 -1.68
C GLU A 119 -17.86 7.14 -0.79
N THR A 120 -19.14 7.00 -1.19
CA THR A 120 -20.15 6.23 -0.44
C THR A 120 -19.93 4.72 -0.46
N VAL A 121 -19.09 4.21 -1.37
CA VAL A 121 -18.60 2.82 -1.32
C VAL A 121 -17.66 2.62 -0.14
N VAL A 122 -16.87 3.65 0.18
CA VAL A 122 -15.89 3.62 1.28
C VAL A 122 -16.52 4.00 2.61
N LEU A 123 -17.36 5.04 2.61
CA LEU A 123 -18.10 5.52 3.78
C LEU A 123 -19.50 5.95 3.37
N PHE A 124 -20.51 5.16 3.68
CA PHE A 124 -21.91 5.50 3.41
C PHE A 124 -22.42 6.58 4.39
N SER A 125 -21.97 7.81 4.19
CA SER A 125 -22.27 9.00 4.99
C SER A 125 -22.37 10.26 4.13
N HIS A 126 -23.02 11.29 4.67
CA HIS A 126 -22.92 12.67 4.16
C HIS A 126 -21.58 13.33 4.52
N ASP A 127 -20.79 12.72 5.39
CA ASP A 127 -19.37 13.02 5.54
C ASP A 127 -18.57 12.28 4.46
N ARG A 128 -17.49 12.90 4.02
CA ARG A 128 -16.57 12.33 3.03
C ARG A 128 -15.48 11.51 3.74
N PRO A 129 -14.93 10.46 3.10
CA PRO A 129 -13.84 9.67 3.66
C PRO A 129 -12.57 10.46 4.04
N ASN A 130 -12.40 11.67 3.50
CA ASN A 130 -11.30 12.59 3.84
C ASN A 130 -11.58 13.47 5.08
N GLY A 131 -12.70 13.25 5.78
CA GLY A 131 -13.09 13.97 6.99
C GLY A 131 -13.76 15.34 6.76
N GLN A 132 -14.08 15.70 5.51
CA GLN A 132 -14.86 16.91 5.18
C GLN A 132 -16.34 16.58 5.01
N ASP A 133 -17.22 17.59 5.04
CA ASP A 133 -18.64 17.40 4.68
C ASP A 133 -18.82 17.22 3.16
N CYS A 134 -19.94 16.62 2.73
CA CYS A 134 -20.25 16.39 1.31
C CYS A 134 -20.24 17.66 0.45
N PHE A 135 -20.59 18.83 1.01
CA PHE A 135 -20.66 20.07 0.23
C PHE A 135 -19.29 20.61 -0.16
N SER A 136 -18.22 20.16 0.50
CA SER A 136 -16.84 20.41 0.05
C SER A 136 -16.52 19.79 -1.32
N ALA A 137 -17.32 18.84 -1.82
CA ALA A 137 -17.18 18.26 -3.16
C ALA A 137 -17.88 19.07 -4.24
N PHE A 138 -18.79 19.98 -3.89
CA PHE A 138 -19.61 20.71 -4.84
C PHE A 138 -18.78 21.77 -5.59
N PRO A 139 -19.16 22.12 -6.83
CA PRO A 139 -18.47 23.16 -7.60
C PRO A 139 -18.42 24.49 -6.84
N SER A 140 -17.31 25.21 -6.97
CA SER A 140 -17.13 26.51 -6.32
C SER A 140 -18.20 27.52 -6.75
N GLY A 141 -18.68 28.32 -5.79
CA GLY A 141 -19.75 29.29 -6.02
C GLY A 141 -21.17 28.71 -6.08
N SER A 142 -21.36 27.45 -5.66
CA SER A 142 -22.69 26.90 -5.37
C SER A 142 -23.35 27.68 -4.23
N THR A 143 -24.53 28.27 -4.46
CA THR A 143 -25.23 29.10 -3.45
C THR A 143 -26.43 28.40 -2.81
N ALA A 144 -26.78 27.22 -3.32
CA ALA A 144 -27.67 26.27 -2.69
C ALA A 144 -27.18 24.86 -3.05
N SER A 145 -27.05 23.99 -2.06
CA SER A 145 -26.60 22.60 -2.23
C SER A 145 -27.50 21.66 -1.44
N GLY A 146 -27.67 20.44 -1.94
CA GLY A 146 -28.39 19.36 -1.25
C GLY A 146 -27.87 18.02 -1.73
N GLU A 147 -27.84 17.02 -0.85
CA GLU A 147 -27.41 15.66 -1.19
C GLU A 147 -28.47 14.65 -0.74
N ASN A 148 -28.81 13.70 -1.61
CA ASN A 148 -29.48 12.46 -1.24
C ASN A 148 -28.57 11.30 -1.58
N ILE A 149 -28.39 10.37 -0.64
CA ILE A 149 -27.66 9.11 -0.86
C ILE A 149 -28.58 7.91 -0.63
N ALA A 150 -28.34 6.81 -1.33
CA ALA A 150 -29.03 5.55 -1.12
C ALA A 150 -28.15 4.38 -1.58
N MET A 151 -28.37 3.21 -1.00
CA MET A 151 -27.67 1.97 -1.35
C MET A 151 -28.64 0.79 -1.19
N GLY A 152 -28.47 -0.23 -2.04
CA GLY A 152 -29.21 -1.49 -1.97
C GLY A 152 -30.47 -1.55 -2.85
N GLN A 153 -31.00 -0.41 -3.30
CA GLN A 153 -32.10 -0.42 -4.29
C GLN A 153 -31.56 -0.84 -5.66
N THR A 154 -32.28 -1.75 -6.33
CA THR A 154 -31.80 -2.39 -7.56
C THR A 154 -32.31 -1.71 -8.84
N SER A 155 -33.12 -0.65 -8.72
CA SER A 155 -33.68 0.07 -9.87
C SER A 155 -33.94 1.56 -9.60
N PRO A 156 -34.03 2.38 -10.67
CA PRO A 156 -34.43 3.79 -10.57
C PRO A 156 -35.77 4.01 -9.88
N SER A 157 -36.76 3.13 -10.08
CA SER A 157 -38.07 3.25 -9.45
C SER A 157 -38.00 2.98 -7.94
N GLN A 158 -37.26 1.95 -7.52
CA GLN A 158 -37.12 1.59 -6.11
C GLN A 158 -36.41 2.68 -5.31
N VAL A 159 -35.32 3.24 -5.85
CA VAL A 159 -34.58 4.33 -5.17
C VAL A 159 -35.44 5.60 -5.07
N MET A 160 -36.18 5.94 -6.13
CA MET A 160 -37.09 7.09 -6.09
C MET A 160 -38.24 6.91 -5.11
N THR A 161 -38.85 5.73 -5.03
CA THR A 161 -39.85 5.42 -3.99
C THR A 161 -39.25 5.59 -2.59
N SER A 162 -38.04 5.08 -2.37
CA SER A 162 -37.36 5.18 -1.08
C SER A 162 -37.08 6.64 -0.69
N TRP A 163 -36.56 7.46 -1.60
CA TRP A 163 -36.33 8.89 -1.33
C TRP A 163 -37.63 9.67 -1.10
N MET A 164 -38.70 9.42 -1.86
CA MET A 164 -39.97 10.13 -1.67
C MET A 164 -40.70 9.74 -0.37
N ASN A 165 -40.42 8.54 0.17
CA ASN A 165 -40.94 8.10 1.46
C ASN A 165 -40.12 8.62 2.65
N SER A 166 -38.92 9.15 2.43
CA SER A 166 -38.12 9.82 3.46
C SER A 166 -38.36 11.33 3.45
N GLN A 167 -38.70 11.90 4.61
CA GLN A 167 -39.00 13.33 4.70
C GLN A 167 -37.83 14.22 4.24
N GLY A 168 -36.60 13.95 4.69
CA GLY A 168 -35.42 14.74 4.34
C GLY A 168 -35.08 14.65 2.86
N HIS A 169 -35.05 13.42 2.31
CA HIS A 169 -34.74 13.22 0.89
C HIS A 169 -35.80 13.83 -0.04
N ARG A 170 -37.08 13.68 0.32
CA ARG A 170 -38.19 14.31 -0.40
C ARG A 170 -38.11 15.84 -0.37
N GLN A 171 -37.73 16.43 0.77
CA GLN A 171 -37.56 17.87 0.89
C GLN A 171 -36.51 18.39 -0.10
N ASN A 172 -35.39 17.68 -0.28
CA ASN A 172 -34.40 18.04 -1.29
C ASN A 172 -34.98 17.98 -2.71
N ILE A 173 -35.65 16.88 -3.07
CA ILE A 173 -36.25 16.69 -4.40
C ILE A 173 -37.28 17.78 -4.73
N LEU A 174 -38.09 18.18 -3.75
CA LEU A 174 -39.18 19.15 -3.90
C LEU A 174 -38.79 20.58 -3.49
N ASN A 175 -37.52 20.87 -3.27
CA ASN A 175 -37.09 22.22 -2.98
C ASN A 175 -37.14 23.07 -4.27
N GLY A 176 -37.99 24.11 -4.26
CA GLY A 176 -38.20 25.01 -5.40
C GLY A 176 -37.02 25.94 -5.68
N SER A 177 -36.05 26.06 -4.77
CA SER A 177 -34.83 26.84 -5.00
C SER A 177 -33.82 26.14 -5.91
N TYR A 178 -33.94 24.82 -6.09
CA TYR A 178 -33.06 24.08 -7.00
C TYR A 178 -33.56 24.15 -8.44
N THR A 179 -32.61 24.31 -9.35
CA THR A 179 -32.81 24.34 -10.81
C THR A 179 -31.92 23.32 -11.54
N THR A 180 -30.89 22.81 -10.85
CA THR A 180 -29.94 21.84 -11.39
C THR A 180 -29.77 20.64 -10.48
N ILE A 181 -29.36 19.52 -11.06
CA ILE A 181 -29.09 18.27 -10.37
C ILE A 181 -27.96 17.50 -11.05
N GLY A 182 -27.18 16.76 -10.30
CA GLY A 182 -26.32 15.69 -10.77
C GLY A 182 -26.74 14.38 -10.14
N ILE A 183 -26.76 13.30 -10.91
CA ILE A 183 -27.16 11.98 -10.41
C ILE A 183 -26.11 10.95 -10.82
N SER A 184 -25.64 10.18 -9.85
CA SER A 184 -24.82 8.99 -10.11
C SER A 184 -25.52 7.73 -9.59
N CYS A 185 -25.30 6.65 -10.32
CA CYS A 185 -25.59 5.29 -9.90
C CYS A 185 -24.32 4.48 -10.20
N LEU A 186 -23.49 4.23 -9.19
CA LEU A 186 -22.26 3.47 -9.32
C LEU A 186 -22.52 2.02 -8.92
N GLU A 187 -22.22 1.10 -9.82
CA GLU A 187 -22.30 -0.34 -9.59
C GLU A 187 -20.91 -0.88 -9.21
N VAL A 188 -20.79 -1.42 -8.01
CA VAL A 188 -19.57 -2.07 -7.50
C VAL A 188 -19.97 -3.44 -6.95
N ASN A 189 -19.34 -4.51 -7.44
CA ASN A 189 -19.58 -5.89 -7.01
C ASN A 189 -21.08 -6.29 -6.96
N GLY A 190 -21.88 -5.78 -7.91
CA GLY A 190 -23.33 -6.05 -8.00
C GLY A 190 -24.21 -5.20 -7.08
N SER A 191 -23.63 -4.33 -6.24
CA SER A 191 -24.35 -3.37 -5.41
C SER A 191 -24.42 -2.00 -6.08
N LEU A 192 -25.57 -1.33 -5.98
CA LEU A 192 -25.79 0.01 -6.53
C LEU A 192 -25.73 1.08 -5.46
N TYR A 193 -24.88 2.09 -5.70
CA TYR A 193 -24.68 3.28 -4.88
C TYR A 193 -25.25 4.49 -5.61
N TRP A 194 -26.23 5.13 -5.00
CA TRP A 194 -27.02 6.20 -5.61
C TRP A 194 -26.74 7.52 -4.92
N VAL A 195 -26.47 8.55 -5.72
CA VAL A 195 -26.28 9.92 -5.21
C VAL A 195 -27.04 10.91 -6.08
N GLN A 196 -27.75 11.84 -5.44
CA GLN A 196 -28.27 13.06 -6.06
C GLN A 196 -27.58 14.27 -5.42
N CYS A 197 -27.00 15.14 -6.25
CA CYS A 197 -26.44 16.41 -5.84
C CYS A 197 -27.29 17.53 -6.45
N PHE A 198 -27.94 18.36 -5.63
CA PHE A 198 -28.83 19.43 -6.07
C PHE A 198 -28.14 20.79 -6.05
N GLY A 199 -28.49 21.65 -7.00
CA GLY A 199 -27.98 23.02 -7.06
C GLY A 199 -28.95 24.00 -7.69
N ASN A 200 -28.55 25.26 -7.75
CA ASN A 200 -29.36 26.36 -8.32
C ASN A 200 -28.67 27.11 -9.46
N ARG A 201 -27.53 26.58 -9.95
CA ARG A 201 -26.73 27.18 -11.02
C ARG A 201 -26.37 26.11 -12.05
N LEU A 202 -26.62 26.43 -13.32
CA LEU A 202 -26.17 25.63 -14.45
C LEU A 202 -24.77 26.10 -14.85
N SER A 203 -23.78 25.25 -14.58
CA SER A 203 -22.40 25.38 -15.06
C SER A 203 -22.27 24.87 -16.50
N GLY A 204 -23.04 23.85 -16.85
CA GLY A 204 -23.18 23.31 -18.20
C GLY A 204 -24.15 22.14 -18.22
N ALA A 205 -25.00 22.06 -19.23
CA ALA A 205 -25.92 20.93 -19.37
C ALA A 205 -25.15 19.66 -19.72
N ALA A 206 -25.33 18.61 -18.92
CA ALA A 206 -24.70 17.32 -19.15
C ALA A 206 -25.36 16.61 -20.34
N SER A 207 -24.54 16.03 -21.22
CA SER A 207 -25.02 15.06 -22.20
C SER A 207 -25.16 13.68 -21.56
N ARG A 208 -25.99 12.78 -22.11
CA ARG A 208 -26.13 11.41 -21.61
C ARG A 208 -25.10 10.49 -22.29
N PRO A 209 -24.00 10.12 -21.63
CA PRO A 209 -23.09 9.10 -22.15
C PRO A 209 -23.70 7.68 -22.02
N GLY A 210 -23.06 6.71 -22.67
CA GLY A 210 -23.30 5.29 -22.37
C GLY A 210 -22.67 4.90 -21.02
N ASN A 211 -23.13 3.80 -20.42
CA ASN A 211 -22.58 3.29 -19.16
C ASN A 211 -21.07 3.03 -19.28
N GLN A 212 -20.31 3.39 -18.25
CA GLN A 212 -18.85 3.36 -18.29
C GLN A 212 -18.27 2.81 -16.99
N THR A 213 -17.25 1.98 -17.13
CA THR A 213 -16.39 1.62 -16.00
C THR A 213 -15.44 2.78 -15.73
N VAL A 214 -15.39 3.21 -14.47
CA VAL A 214 -14.55 4.31 -13.99
C VAL A 214 -13.74 3.84 -12.79
N THR A 215 -12.57 4.43 -12.58
CA THR A 215 -11.79 4.28 -11.36
C THR A 215 -11.63 5.65 -10.73
N GLN A 216 -12.26 5.87 -9.58
CA GLN A 216 -12.15 7.10 -8.81
C GLN A 216 -11.12 6.96 -7.71
N GLN A 217 -10.24 7.96 -7.60
CA GLN A 217 -9.23 8.06 -6.56
C GLN A 217 -9.83 8.74 -5.33
N VAL A 218 -10.37 7.94 -4.40
CA VAL A 218 -11.02 8.41 -3.19
C VAL A 218 -9.94 8.80 -2.17
N GLN A 219 -9.99 10.03 -1.69
CA GLN A 219 -9.10 10.48 -0.62
C GLN A 219 -9.65 10.02 0.72
N VAL A 220 -8.84 9.29 1.48
CA VAL A 220 -9.23 8.68 2.76
C VAL A 220 -8.32 9.20 3.86
N ALA A 221 -8.90 9.75 4.92
CA ALA A 221 -8.18 10.11 6.12
C ALA A 221 -8.03 8.86 7.01
N PRO A 222 -6.80 8.40 7.32
CA PRO A 222 -6.59 7.18 8.11
C PRO A 222 -7.37 7.17 9.42
N GLU A 223 -7.40 8.32 10.10
CA GLU A 223 -8.00 8.50 11.42
C GLU A 223 -9.51 8.40 11.42
N ALA A 224 -10.17 8.75 10.32
CA ALA A 224 -11.62 8.60 10.18
C ALA A 224 -12.06 7.12 10.22
N PHE A 225 -11.10 6.21 10.05
CA PHE A 225 -11.30 4.76 10.04
C PHE A 225 -10.47 4.05 11.13
N GLY A 226 -9.75 4.79 11.98
CA GLY A 226 -8.88 4.21 12.99
C GLY A 226 -7.70 3.43 12.42
N LEU A 227 -7.28 3.75 11.20
CA LEU A 227 -6.18 3.07 10.51
C LEU A 227 -4.83 3.48 11.09
N GLU A 228 -3.99 2.50 11.39
CA GLU A 228 -2.63 2.74 11.84
C GLU A 228 -1.73 3.14 10.66
N VAL A 229 -0.92 4.18 10.87
CA VAL A 229 0.12 4.59 9.93
C VAL A 229 1.47 4.01 10.37
N SER A 230 2.29 3.60 9.41
CA SER A 230 3.62 3.04 9.67
C SER A 230 4.66 3.63 8.74
N VAL A 231 5.93 3.64 9.18
CA VAL A 231 7.07 3.97 8.31
C VAL A 231 7.70 2.66 7.84
N VAL A 232 7.73 2.45 6.54
CA VAL A 232 8.31 1.25 5.92
C VAL A 232 9.45 1.63 4.98
N ALA A 233 10.46 0.76 4.90
CA ALA A 233 11.50 0.88 3.87
C ALA A 233 10.93 0.40 2.53
N THR A 234 11.12 1.17 1.47
CA THR A 234 10.58 0.86 0.14
C THR A 234 11.65 0.82 -0.94
N SER A 235 11.34 0.25 -2.10
CA SER A 235 12.11 0.45 -3.32
C SER A 235 12.18 1.95 -3.66
N SER A 236 13.13 2.33 -4.50
CA SER A 236 13.35 3.73 -4.91
C SER A 236 12.18 4.34 -5.67
N ASP A 237 11.27 3.53 -6.21
CA ASP A 237 10.02 3.97 -6.85
C ASP A 237 8.83 4.05 -5.87
N GLY A 238 9.05 3.76 -4.58
CA GLY A 238 8.05 3.83 -3.52
C GLY A 238 7.04 2.69 -3.48
N LYS A 239 7.08 1.75 -4.45
CA LYS A 239 5.97 0.82 -4.69
C LYS A 239 5.99 -0.47 -3.91
N ASN A 240 7.18 -0.94 -3.50
CA ASN A 240 7.33 -2.22 -2.83
C ASN A 240 8.10 -2.05 -1.53
N THR A 241 7.69 -2.75 -0.48
CA THR A 241 8.50 -2.85 0.75
C THR A 241 9.79 -3.60 0.50
N VAL A 242 10.86 -3.16 1.15
CA VAL A 242 12.18 -3.78 1.08
C VAL A 242 12.64 -4.12 2.49
N SER A 243 13.20 -5.33 2.67
CA SER A 243 13.87 -5.68 3.92
C SER A 243 15.16 -4.89 4.05
N LEU A 244 15.35 -4.24 5.20
CA LEU A 244 16.58 -3.49 5.46
C LEU A 244 17.77 -4.47 5.57
N PRO A 245 18.89 -4.22 4.88
CA PRO A 245 20.08 -5.03 5.02
C PRO A 245 20.68 -4.87 6.43
N SER A 246 21.25 -5.96 6.95
CA SER A 246 21.88 -5.98 8.28
C SER A 246 23.16 -5.13 8.37
N LYS A 247 23.78 -4.83 7.22
CA LYS A 247 24.96 -3.97 7.07
C LYS A 247 24.83 -3.12 5.80
N VAL A 248 25.25 -1.86 5.87
CA VAL A 248 25.15 -0.86 4.78
C VAL A 248 26.49 -0.18 4.54
N ALA A 249 26.78 0.21 3.29
CA ALA A 249 27.96 1.03 3.02
C ALA A 249 27.75 2.47 3.52
N ALA A 250 28.81 3.13 4.01
CA ALA A 250 28.74 4.56 4.33
C ALA A 250 28.36 5.35 3.07
N GLY A 251 27.37 6.24 3.18
CA GLY A 251 26.86 7.02 2.07
C GLY A 251 25.81 6.31 1.21
N SER A 252 25.54 5.02 1.44
CA SER A 252 24.40 4.35 0.78
C SER A 252 23.07 4.91 1.27
N THR A 253 22.05 4.77 0.42
CA THR A 253 20.73 5.34 0.66
C THR A 253 19.63 4.30 0.70
N GLN A 254 18.53 4.64 1.37
CA GLN A 254 17.31 3.84 1.46
C GLN A 254 16.10 4.76 1.52
N HIS A 255 15.09 4.52 0.67
CA HIS A 255 13.84 5.26 0.71
C HIS A 255 12.91 4.72 1.79
N PHE A 256 12.21 5.60 2.49
CA PHE A 256 11.17 5.29 3.45
C PHE A 256 9.88 5.99 3.04
N ALA A 257 8.75 5.31 3.22
CA ALA A 257 7.42 5.86 2.97
C ALA A 257 6.57 5.78 4.25
N LEU A 258 5.70 6.77 4.42
CA LEU A 258 4.62 6.71 5.41
C LEU A 258 3.42 6.04 4.73
N VAL A 259 2.98 4.92 5.26
CA VAL A 259 1.96 4.07 4.64
C VAL A 259 0.85 3.71 5.61
N VAL A 260 -0.31 3.41 5.04
CA VAL A 260 -1.38 2.64 5.68
C VAL A 260 -1.41 1.26 5.04
N GLU A 261 -1.57 0.23 5.86
CA GLU A 261 -1.80 -1.14 5.41
C GLU A 261 -3.29 -1.46 5.53
N ASP A 262 -3.89 -1.98 4.46
CA ASP A 262 -5.27 -2.47 4.54
C ASP A 262 -5.34 -3.91 5.09
N SER A 263 -6.56 -4.43 5.27
CA SER A 263 -6.76 -5.78 5.81
C SER A 263 -6.27 -6.91 4.89
N SER A 264 -5.94 -6.61 3.63
CA SER A 264 -5.35 -7.55 2.66
C SER A 264 -3.82 -7.52 2.68
N GLY A 265 -3.22 -6.56 3.38
CA GLY A 265 -1.79 -6.31 3.41
C GLY A 265 -1.29 -5.38 2.30
N ASP A 266 -2.19 -4.75 1.55
CA ASP A 266 -1.82 -3.77 0.53
C ASP A 266 -1.46 -2.43 1.19
N LEU A 267 -0.40 -1.80 0.70
CA LEU A 267 0.14 -0.57 1.26
C LEU A 267 -0.22 0.64 0.42
N TYR A 268 -0.72 1.67 1.09
CA TYR A 268 -1.10 2.94 0.48
C TYR A 268 -0.26 4.06 1.08
N GLU A 269 0.48 4.77 0.24
CA GLU A 269 1.28 5.91 0.68
C GLU A 269 0.38 7.09 1.10
N VAL A 270 0.68 7.65 2.26
CA VAL A 270 0.03 8.85 2.78
C VAL A 270 0.73 10.06 2.16
N GLY A 271 0.09 10.67 1.16
CA GLY A 271 0.68 11.69 0.28
C GLY A 271 1.04 13.03 0.92
N ASP A 272 0.81 13.18 2.23
CA ASP A 272 0.99 14.41 3.01
C ASP A 272 2.17 14.33 4.00
N ALA A 273 3.09 13.37 3.87
CA ALA A 273 4.30 13.31 4.69
C ALA A 273 5.20 14.53 4.40
N THR A 274 5.03 15.60 5.18
CA THR A 274 5.69 16.90 4.95
C THR A 274 7.01 17.04 5.68
N ARG A 275 7.27 16.22 6.70
CA ARG A 275 8.50 16.29 7.48
C ARG A 275 9.05 14.91 7.80
N TRP A 276 10.28 14.69 7.36
CA TRP A 276 11.11 13.57 7.77
C TRP A 276 12.16 14.00 8.77
N SER A 277 12.48 13.14 9.74
CA SER A 277 13.54 13.38 10.70
C SER A 277 14.25 12.10 11.11
N SER A 278 15.49 12.26 11.56
CA SER A 278 16.31 11.19 12.14
C SER A 278 16.73 11.62 13.54
N SER A 279 16.52 10.75 14.54
CA SER A 279 16.92 11.04 15.92
C SER A 279 18.45 11.14 16.10
N SER A 280 19.23 10.57 15.18
CA SER A 280 20.68 10.69 15.12
C SER A 280 21.18 10.91 13.69
N GLN A 281 21.38 12.18 13.33
CA GLN A 281 21.95 12.56 12.03
C GLN A 281 23.39 12.05 11.81
N GLY A 282 24.11 11.72 12.87
CA GLY A 282 25.43 11.08 12.77
C GLY A 282 25.38 9.63 12.31
N VAL A 283 24.26 8.93 12.55
CA VAL A 283 24.03 7.54 12.15
C VAL A 283 23.37 7.48 10.78
N ALA A 284 22.29 8.24 10.56
CA ALA A 284 21.68 8.43 9.25
C ALA A 284 21.05 9.81 9.14
N THR A 285 21.21 10.48 7.99
CA THR A 285 20.40 11.65 7.63
C THR A 285 19.20 11.21 6.81
N ILE A 286 18.11 11.98 6.78
CA ILE A 286 16.97 11.75 5.89
C ILE A 286 16.55 13.07 5.27
N ASP A 287 16.27 13.08 3.98
CA ASP A 287 15.83 14.27 3.26
C ASP A 287 14.30 14.38 3.20
N ALA A 288 13.81 15.46 2.59
CA ALA A 288 12.38 15.73 2.48
C ALA A 288 11.63 14.73 1.59
N SER A 289 12.34 13.96 0.75
CA SER A 289 11.74 12.90 -0.08
C SER A 289 11.59 11.58 0.68
N GLY A 290 12.03 11.49 1.94
CA GLY A 290 12.04 10.22 2.67
C GLY A 290 13.27 9.36 2.35
N THR A 291 14.27 9.91 1.66
CA THR A 291 15.51 9.18 1.36
C THR A 291 16.51 9.33 2.48
N ALA A 292 16.75 8.24 3.22
CA ALA A 292 17.79 8.16 4.24
C ALA A 292 19.17 7.93 3.61
N THR A 293 20.22 8.52 4.18
CA THR A 293 21.63 8.26 3.86
C THR A 293 22.35 7.80 5.13
N PHE A 294 22.92 6.59 5.09
CA PHE A 294 23.62 6.00 6.23
C PHE A 294 25.04 6.54 6.36
N ARG A 295 25.47 6.88 7.59
CA ARG A 295 26.76 7.58 7.84
C ARG A 295 27.69 6.82 8.77
N ALA A 296 27.16 6.27 9.86
CA ALA A 296 27.95 5.53 10.84
C ALA A 296 27.14 4.42 11.49
N SER A 297 27.84 3.44 12.06
CA SER A 297 27.20 2.40 12.86
C SER A 297 26.58 3.00 14.12
N GLY A 298 25.38 2.56 14.47
CA GLY A 298 24.66 3.03 15.64
C GLY A 298 23.15 2.79 15.52
N LYS A 299 22.40 3.35 16.45
CA LYS A 299 20.93 3.33 16.42
C LYS A 299 20.41 4.71 16.06
N THR A 300 19.36 4.77 15.26
CA THR A 300 18.61 5.99 14.98
C THR A 300 17.15 5.64 14.74
N THR A 301 16.26 6.60 14.90
CA THR A 301 14.83 6.47 14.63
C THR A 301 14.51 7.40 13.47
N ILE A 302 13.91 6.87 12.42
CA ILE A 302 13.36 7.67 11.33
C ILE A 302 11.89 7.93 11.62
N THR A 303 11.50 9.20 11.58
CA THR A 303 10.12 9.63 11.85
C THR A 303 9.58 10.42 10.67
N ALA A 304 8.41 10.02 10.18
CA ALA A 304 7.60 10.81 9.27
C ALA A 304 6.52 11.56 10.05
N THR A 305 6.23 12.79 9.64
CA THR A 305 5.13 13.60 10.18
C THR A 305 4.39 14.28 9.06
N THR A 306 3.06 14.18 9.05
CA THR A 306 2.21 14.83 8.04
C THR A 306 1.92 16.28 8.38
N SER A 307 1.40 17.04 7.41
CA SER A 307 0.90 18.40 7.63
C SER A 307 -0.20 18.48 8.69
N ALA A 308 -0.95 17.39 8.85
CA ALA A 308 -2.03 17.25 9.82
C ALA A 308 -1.55 16.83 11.22
N GLY A 309 -0.27 16.47 11.37
CA GLY A 309 0.31 16.08 12.64
C GLY A 309 0.32 14.57 12.91
N LEU A 310 -0.13 13.74 11.96
CA LEU A 310 0.05 12.29 12.05
C LEU A 310 1.54 11.96 12.04
N THR A 311 1.97 11.08 12.93
CA THR A 311 3.39 10.67 13.05
C THR A 311 3.51 9.17 13.12
N ALA A 312 4.51 8.63 12.42
CA ALA A 312 4.96 7.25 12.60
C ALA A 312 6.48 7.20 12.55
N SER A 313 7.04 6.16 13.18
CA SER A 313 8.47 5.99 13.33
C SER A 313 8.91 4.56 13.09
N VAL A 314 10.16 4.41 12.63
CA VAL A 314 10.85 3.13 12.55
C VAL A 314 12.23 3.25 13.20
N ASP A 315 12.54 2.29 14.08
CA ASP A 315 13.86 2.19 14.70
C ASP A 315 14.82 1.43 13.78
N LEU A 316 15.99 2.04 13.55
CA LEU A 316 17.04 1.51 12.70
C LEU A 316 18.29 1.17 13.53
N GLY A 317 18.75 -0.07 13.40
CA GLY A 317 20.10 -0.50 13.78
C GLY A 317 21.01 -0.48 12.56
N VAL A 318 21.81 0.58 12.41
CA VAL A 318 22.71 0.72 11.27
C VAL A 318 24.07 0.14 11.63
N THR A 319 24.57 -0.76 10.79
CA THR A 319 25.97 -1.18 10.82
C THR A 319 26.63 -0.73 9.52
N VAL A 320 27.46 0.31 9.60
CA VAL A 320 28.21 0.81 8.46
C VAL A 320 29.47 -0.03 8.26
N LEU A 321 29.73 -0.41 7.01
CA LEU A 321 30.98 -1.09 6.62
C LEU A 321 32.19 -0.25 7.02
N LYS A 322 33.17 -0.87 7.66
CA LYS A 322 34.46 -0.20 7.89
C LYS A 322 35.18 -0.04 6.55
N LYS A 323 36.05 0.96 6.46
CA LYS A 323 36.94 1.11 5.30
C LYS A 323 37.73 -0.19 5.11
N GLY A 324 37.70 -0.72 3.89
CA GLY A 324 38.31 -2.01 3.56
C GLY A 324 37.39 -3.20 3.72
N GLU A 325 36.11 -3.01 4.07
CA GLU A 325 35.07 -4.04 4.08
C GLU A 325 34.11 -3.87 2.88
N GLY A 326 33.63 -4.97 2.33
CA GLY A 326 32.72 -4.97 1.18
C GLY A 326 31.81 -6.21 1.16
N PRO A 327 30.65 -6.12 0.48
CA PRO A 327 29.80 -7.28 0.26
C PRO A 327 30.40 -8.20 -0.80
N VAL A 328 30.06 -9.49 -0.71
CA VAL A 328 30.16 -10.44 -1.82
C VAL A 328 28.75 -10.65 -2.36
N TYR A 329 28.51 -10.18 -3.58
CA TYR A 329 27.26 -10.39 -4.31
C TYR A 329 27.19 -11.82 -4.82
N ARG A 330 26.05 -12.48 -4.66
CA ARG A 330 25.75 -13.78 -5.26
C ARG A 330 24.81 -13.57 -6.43
N LEU A 331 25.20 -14.06 -7.61
CA LEU A 331 24.38 -14.02 -8.81
C LEU A 331 24.06 -15.43 -9.26
N TYR A 332 22.84 -15.65 -9.74
CA TYR A 332 22.39 -16.93 -10.27
C TYR A 332 22.07 -16.83 -11.75
N ASN A 333 22.67 -17.69 -12.57
CA ASN A 333 22.34 -17.81 -13.97
C ASN A 333 21.20 -18.82 -14.15
N VAL A 334 20.02 -18.33 -14.50
CA VAL A 334 18.82 -19.18 -14.69
C VAL A 334 18.95 -20.20 -15.82
N ASN A 335 19.85 -19.95 -16.80
CA ASN A 335 20.01 -20.79 -17.97
C ASN A 335 21.03 -21.92 -17.75
N SER A 336 22.16 -21.62 -17.10
CA SER A 336 23.20 -22.60 -16.82
C SER A 336 23.07 -23.27 -15.45
N GLY A 337 22.33 -22.66 -14.52
CA GLY A 337 22.25 -23.08 -13.13
C GLY A 337 23.42 -22.64 -12.27
N LEU A 338 24.41 -21.92 -12.84
CA LEU A 338 25.64 -21.54 -12.13
C LEU A 338 25.45 -20.33 -11.21
N HIS A 339 26.14 -20.36 -10.07
CA HIS A 339 26.31 -19.20 -9.20
C HIS A 339 27.65 -18.48 -9.45
N HIS A 340 27.63 -17.15 -9.34
CA HIS A 340 28.83 -16.30 -9.36
C HIS A 340 28.92 -15.46 -8.09
N TYR A 341 30.14 -15.29 -7.57
CA TYR A 341 30.42 -14.52 -6.35
C TYR A 341 31.45 -13.43 -6.63
N THR A 342 31.09 -12.18 -6.38
CA THR A 342 31.99 -11.04 -6.63
C THR A 342 31.83 -9.90 -5.62
N THR A 343 32.93 -9.24 -5.30
CA THR A 343 32.92 -7.95 -4.56
C THR A 343 32.74 -6.75 -5.48
N SER A 344 32.87 -6.94 -6.80
CA SER A 344 32.77 -5.89 -7.80
C SER A 344 31.33 -5.61 -8.17
N SER A 345 30.83 -4.42 -7.82
CA SER A 345 29.51 -3.97 -8.27
C SER A 345 29.43 -3.85 -9.80
N TYR A 346 30.54 -3.51 -10.46
CA TYR A 346 30.61 -3.43 -11.92
C TYR A 346 30.41 -4.81 -12.58
N GLU A 347 31.06 -5.85 -12.04
CA GLU A 347 30.90 -7.21 -12.53
C GLU A 347 29.48 -7.72 -12.31
N ARG A 348 28.91 -7.48 -11.11
CA ARG A 348 27.51 -7.76 -10.81
C ARG A 348 26.57 -7.09 -11.82
N ASP A 349 26.69 -5.78 -12.01
CA ASP A 349 25.81 -5.01 -12.88
C ASP A 349 25.93 -5.45 -14.34
N HIS A 350 27.14 -5.80 -14.77
CA HIS A 350 27.37 -6.36 -16.10
C HIS A 350 26.67 -7.71 -16.27
N LEU A 351 26.83 -8.64 -15.32
CA LEU A 351 26.16 -9.95 -15.39
C LEU A 351 24.63 -9.82 -15.33
N VAL A 352 24.09 -8.92 -14.51
CA VAL A 352 22.65 -8.62 -14.49
C VAL A 352 22.17 -8.14 -15.86
N SER A 353 22.92 -7.26 -16.52
CA SER A 353 22.58 -6.81 -17.89
C SER A 353 22.64 -7.93 -18.93
N LEU A 354 23.36 -9.02 -18.64
CA LEU A 354 23.39 -10.25 -19.45
C LEU A 354 22.33 -11.28 -19.04
N GLY A 355 21.42 -10.93 -18.12
CA GLY A 355 20.28 -11.76 -17.72
C GLY A 355 20.52 -12.65 -16.50
N TRP A 356 21.60 -12.44 -15.75
CA TRP A 356 21.78 -13.09 -14.44
C TRP A 356 20.84 -12.48 -13.41
N ARG A 357 20.36 -13.29 -12.47
CA ARG A 357 19.59 -12.83 -11.32
C ARG A 357 20.53 -12.43 -10.19
N ASP A 358 20.50 -11.17 -9.78
CA ASP A 358 21.15 -10.71 -8.55
C ASP A 358 20.37 -11.24 -7.34
N GLU A 359 21.03 -12.03 -6.49
CA GLU A 359 20.46 -12.55 -5.24
C GLU A 359 20.90 -11.71 -4.03
N GLY A 360 21.62 -10.61 -4.28
CA GLY A 360 22.05 -9.66 -3.27
C GLY A 360 23.38 -10.03 -2.62
N ALA A 361 23.71 -9.31 -1.54
CA ALA A 361 24.90 -9.57 -0.75
C ALA A 361 24.72 -10.87 0.06
N SER A 362 25.56 -11.86 -0.22
CA SER A 362 25.52 -13.17 0.43
C SER A 362 26.29 -13.17 1.76
N PHE A 363 27.46 -12.53 1.78
CA PHE A 363 28.28 -12.35 2.98
C PHE A 363 29.20 -11.13 2.86
N TRP A 364 29.90 -10.78 3.94
CA TRP A 364 30.70 -9.55 4.08
C TRP A 364 32.16 -9.89 4.37
N VAL A 365 33.09 -9.28 3.64
CA VAL A 365 34.51 -9.63 3.63
C VAL A 365 35.37 -8.38 3.72
N SER A 366 36.69 -8.55 3.92
CA SER A 366 37.62 -7.46 3.62
C SER A 366 37.99 -7.49 2.14
N ILE A 367 38.10 -6.32 1.53
CA ILE A 367 38.48 -6.15 0.12
C ILE A 367 39.94 -5.74 -0.06
N ASP A 368 40.66 -5.44 1.01
CA ASP A 368 42.03 -4.90 0.95
C ASP A 368 43.04 -5.60 1.85
N SER A 369 42.63 -6.39 2.85
CA SER A 369 43.55 -6.95 3.83
C SER A 369 43.03 -8.20 4.55
N GLY A 370 43.93 -9.10 4.93
CA GLY A 370 43.62 -10.31 5.68
C GLY A 370 44.07 -11.59 4.98
N THR A 371 43.41 -12.70 5.28
CA THR A 371 43.74 -14.00 4.65
C THR A 371 43.09 -14.10 3.28
N ARG A 372 43.90 -14.33 2.26
CA ARG A 372 43.46 -14.34 0.86
C ARG A 372 42.48 -15.48 0.55
N ILE A 373 41.42 -15.16 -0.19
CA ILE A 373 40.60 -16.13 -0.92
C ILE A 373 40.96 -16.04 -2.41
N TYR A 374 41.39 -17.16 -2.97
CA TYR A 374 41.76 -17.32 -4.37
C TYR A 374 40.50 -17.55 -5.23
N ARG A 375 40.51 -17.02 -6.46
CA ARG A 375 39.48 -17.27 -7.48
C ARG A 375 40.11 -18.06 -8.63
N ASN A 376 39.54 -19.21 -8.95
CA ASN A 376 39.90 -19.98 -10.15
C ASN A 376 38.69 -20.12 -11.07
N TYR A 377 38.92 -19.99 -12.37
CA TYR A 377 37.90 -20.18 -13.41
C TYR A 377 38.22 -21.43 -14.23
N ASN A 378 37.22 -22.26 -14.50
CA ASN A 378 37.34 -23.39 -15.42
C ASN A 378 36.86 -22.99 -16.82
N PRO A 379 37.77 -22.79 -17.78
CA PRO A 379 37.38 -22.39 -19.14
C PRO A 379 36.60 -23.47 -19.90
N ASN A 380 36.56 -24.72 -19.41
CA ASN A 380 35.90 -25.82 -20.11
C ASN A 380 34.39 -25.91 -19.83
N ASP A 381 33.92 -25.47 -18.66
CA ASP A 381 32.52 -25.62 -18.24
C ASP A 381 31.92 -24.35 -17.60
N GLY A 382 32.73 -23.31 -17.38
CA GLY A 382 32.29 -22.05 -16.80
C GLY A 382 32.23 -22.02 -15.27
N ASN A 383 32.59 -23.11 -14.60
CA ASN A 383 32.61 -23.17 -13.14
C ASN A 383 33.69 -22.27 -12.56
N HIS A 384 33.43 -21.76 -11.35
CA HIS A 384 34.40 -21.03 -10.56
C HIS A 384 34.62 -21.73 -9.21
N ASN A 385 35.83 -21.60 -8.68
CA ASN A 385 36.16 -22.03 -7.33
C ASN A 385 36.70 -20.85 -6.52
N TRP A 386 36.19 -20.72 -5.29
CA TRP A 386 36.70 -19.80 -4.29
C TRP A 386 37.26 -20.58 -3.11
N THR A 387 38.54 -20.37 -2.82
CA THR A 387 39.22 -21.15 -1.79
C THR A 387 40.23 -20.35 -0.98
N GLN A 388 40.33 -20.67 0.31
CA GLN A 388 41.42 -20.19 1.17
C GLN A 388 42.69 -21.05 1.00
N SER A 389 42.58 -22.23 0.38
CA SER A 389 43.68 -23.19 0.21
C SER A 389 44.54 -22.84 -0.99
N ALA A 390 45.75 -22.33 -0.72
CA ALA A 390 46.76 -22.13 -1.76
C ALA A 390 47.12 -23.45 -2.47
N TYR A 391 46.99 -24.60 -1.79
CA TYR A 391 47.21 -25.91 -2.40
C TYR A 391 46.13 -26.25 -3.45
N GLU A 392 44.86 -26.10 -3.10
CA GLU A 392 43.73 -26.34 -4.02
C GLU A 392 43.82 -25.41 -5.23
N HIS A 393 44.09 -24.12 -4.98
CA HIS A 393 44.30 -23.12 -6.02
C HIS A 393 45.41 -23.53 -7.00
N ASN A 394 46.62 -23.84 -6.50
CA ASN A 394 47.75 -24.23 -7.32
C ASN A 394 47.50 -25.54 -8.09
N TYR A 395 46.79 -26.48 -7.46
CA TYR A 395 46.41 -27.73 -8.10
C TYR A 395 45.45 -27.50 -9.27
N LEU A 396 44.38 -26.71 -9.08
CA LEU A 396 43.43 -26.37 -10.15
C LEU A 396 44.14 -25.67 -11.32
N THR A 397 45.00 -24.70 -11.02
CA THR A 397 45.81 -24.02 -12.05
C THR A 397 46.71 -25.00 -12.81
N SER A 398 47.29 -26.00 -12.11
CA SER A 398 48.14 -27.01 -12.75
C SER A 398 47.40 -27.96 -13.71
N ILE A 399 46.08 -28.10 -13.55
CA ILE A 399 45.23 -28.94 -14.41
C ILE A 399 44.41 -28.11 -15.42
N GLY A 400 44.77 -26.84 -15.62
CA GLY A 400 44.25 -26.00 -16.70
C GLY A 400 43.11 -25.06 -16.34
N TRP A 401 42.86 -24.81 -15.06
CA TRP A 401 42.00 -23.70 -14.63
C TRP A 401 42.78 -22.39 -14.68
N ASP A 402 42.09 -21.29 -14.97
CA ASP A 402 42.67 -19.95 -14.98
C ASP A 402 42.77 -19.41 -13.55
N ASP A 403 43.92 -18.83 -13.19
CA ASP A 403 44.11 -18.04 -11.97
C ASP A 403 43.57 -16.62 -12.22
N GLU A 404 42.45 -16.29 -11.59
CA GLU A 404 41.85 -14.97 -11.66
C GLU A 404 42.26 -14.07 -10.48
N GLY A 405 43.19 -14.53 -9.65
CA GLY A 405 43.81 -13.79 -8.58
C GLY A 405 43.04 -13.83 -7.26
N THR A 406 43.05 -12.70 -6.56
CA THR A 406 42.37 -12.56 -5.27
C THR A 406 40.91 -12.20 -5.47
N ALA A 407 40.00 -12.99 -4.93
CA ALA A 407 38.59 -12.64 -4.88
C ALA A 407 38.31 -11.59 -3.80
N TRP A 408 38.78 -11.87 -2.58
CA TRP A 408 38.66 -11.03 -1.39
C TRP A 408 39.57 -11.56 -0.26
N TYR A 409 39.47 -10.96 0.92
CA TYR A 409 40.22 -11.31 2.12
C TYR A 409 39.32 -11.58 3.32
N ILE A 410 39.76 -12.49 4.18
CA ILE A 410 39.16 -12.80 5.47
C ILE A 410 39.87 -11.96 6.55
N PRO A 411 39.20 -10.97 7.15
CA PRO A 411 39.82 -10.10 8.14
C PRO A 411 40.05 -10.82 9.47
N ALA A 412 41.01 -10.32 10.25
CA ALA A 412 41.24 -10.81 11.60
C ALA A 412 39.99 -10.58 12.48
N GLY A 413 39.52 -11.62 13.16
CA GLY A 413 38.32 -11.56 14.01
C GLY A 413 37.00 -11.86 13.29
N ALA A 414 37.04 -12.24 12.01
CA ALA A 414 35.88 -12.83 11.34
C ALA A 414 35.37 -14.05 12.12
N SER A 415 34.06 -14.14 12.34
CA SER A 415 33.45 -15.15 13.22
C SER A 415 32.14 -15.75 12.71
N SER A 416 31.62 -15.26 11.58
CA SER A 416 30.38 -15.76 11.00
C SER A 416 30.71 -16.83 9.94
N PRO A 417 30.24 -18.07 10.06
CA PRO A 417 30.64 -19.14 9.14
C PRO A 417 30.04 -18.97 7.74
N VAL A 418 30.87 -19.19 6.71
CA VAL A 418 30.43 -19.42 5.32
C VAL A 418 30.65 -20.89 5.00
N TYR A 419 29.57 -21.59 4.70
CA TYR A 419 29.57 -23.01 4.35
C TYR A 419 29.75 -23.18 2.85
N ARG A 420 30.49 -24.23 2.44
CA ARG A 420 30.70 -24.61 1.03
C ARG A 420 30.01 -25.93 0.73
N LEU A 421 29.30 -25.97 -0.39
CA LEU A 421 28.63 -27.16 -0.92
C LEU A 421 29.15 -27.43 -2.32
N TYR A 422 29.35 -28.70 -2.65
CA TYR A 422 29.78 -29.17 -3.96
C TYR A 422 28.69 -30.03 -4.61
N ASN A 423 28.38 -29.75 -5.89
CA ASN A 423 27.50 -30.59 -6.69
C ASN A 423 28.32 -31.59 -7.53
N PRO A 424 28.33 -32.89 -7.18
CA PRO A 424 29.09 -33.88 -7.93
C PRO A 424 28.58 -34.11 -9.37
N ASN A 425 27.36 -33.65 -9.70
CA ASN A 425 26.80 -33.81 -11.04
C ASN A 425 27.18 -32.67 -11.99
N SER A 426 27.35 -31.44 -11.49
CA SER A 426 27.65 -30.25 -12.30
C SER A 426 29.06 -29.69 -12.10
N GLY A 427 29.76 -30.10 -11.04
CA GLY A 427 31.04 -29.51 -10.64
C GLY A 427 30.92 -28.17 -9.90
N GLU A 428 29.69 -27.69 -9.69
CA GLU A 428 29.41 -26.38 -9.10
C GLU A 428 29.68 -26.34 -7.59
N HIS A 429 30.11 -25.17 -7.11
CA HIS A 429 30.15 -24.86 -5.69
C HIS A 429 29.17 -23.73 -5.30
N VAL A 430 28.52 -23.89 -4.16
CA VAL A 430 27.68 -22.85 -3.54
C VAL A 430 28.25 -22.48 -2.19
N TYR A 431 28.24 -21.17 -1.89
CA TYR A 431 28.72 -20.60 -0.64
C TYR A 431 27.58 -19.85 0.05
N THR A 432 27.31 -20.20 1.31
CA THR A 432 26.18 -19.61 2.05
C THR A 432 26.51 -19.44 3.53
N MET A 433 25.98 -18.38 4.14
CA MET A 433 25.97 -18.21 5.60
C MET A 433 24.77 -18.91 6.26
N SER A 434 23.78 -19.33 5.46
CA SER A 434 22.58 -19.97 5.97
C SER A 434 22.84 -21.45 6.24
N LYS A 435 22.98 -21.82 7.52
CA LYS A 435 23.07 -23.23 7.91
C LYS A 435 21.84 -24.02 7.47
N PHE A 436 20.67 -23.38 7.41
CA PHE A 436 19.45 -23.99 6.92
C PHE A 436 19.50 -24.30 5.41
N GLU A 437 20.02 -23.39 4.59
CA GLU A 437 20.24 -23.63 3.16
C GLU A 437 21.24 -24.78 2.95
N TYR A 438 22.37 -24.76 3.67
CA TYR A 438 23.36 -25.83 3.65
C TYR A 438 22.74 -27.20 3.92
N ASP A 439 22.01 -27.33 5.03
CA ASP A 439 21.39 -28.61 5.41
C ASP A 439 20.35 -29.10 4.38
N ARG A 440 19.59 -28.18 3.79
CA ARG A 440 18.61 -28.53 2.74
C ARG A 440 19.27 -28.97 1.45
N VAL A 441 20.35 -28.32 1.04
CA VAL A 441 21.05 -28.63 -0.22
C VAL A 441 21.83 -29.94 -0.08
N VAL A 442 22.43 -30.22 1.09
CA VAL A 442 22.99 -31.55 1.43
C VAL A 442 21.91 -32.63 1.36
N ALA A 443 20.74 -32.40 1.96
CA ALA A 443 19.62 -33.34 1.90
C ALA A 443 19.11 -33.56 0.46
N ALA A 444 19.32 -32.61 -0.44
CA ALA A 444 19.01 -32.72 -1.87
C ALA A 444 20.10 -33.46 -2.68
N GLY A 445 21.14 -33.99 -2.03
CA GLY A 445 22.16 -34.85 -2.64
C GLY A 445 23.47 -34.15 -3.01
N TRP A 446 23.65 -32.89 -2.64
CA TRP A 446 24.95 -32.22 -2.76
C TRP A 446 25.89 -32.66 -1.65
N GLN A 447 27.20 -32.58 -1.90
CA GLN A 447 28.22 -32.85 -0.89
C GLN A 447 28.46 -31.59 -0.06
N GLY A 448 28.23 -31.68 1.25
CA GLY A 448 28.64 -30.64 2.19
C GLY A 448 30.15 -30.72 2.46
N GLU A 449 30.84 -29.60 2.36
CA GLU A 449 32.28 -29.48 2.61
C GLU A 449 32.59 -28.61 3.85
N ASP A 450 31.59 -28.51 4.74
CA ASP A 450 31.63 -27.75 5.99
C ASP A 450 31.96 -26.25 5.80
N ILE A 451 32.59 -25.64 6.80
CA ILE A 451 32.92 -24.21 6.80
C ILE A 451 34.14 -24.00 5.93
N ALA A 452 33.98 -23.24 4.83
CA ALA A 452 35.09 -22.87 3.98
C ALA A 452 35.93 -21.74 4.58
N TRP A 453 35.28 -20.74 5.21
CA TRP A 453 35.94 -19.66 5.97
C TRP A 453 34.95 -18.95 6.89
N MET A 454 35.47 -17.99 7.68
CA MET A 454 34.66 -17.06 8.48
C MET A 454 34.54 -15.71 7.77
N SER A 455 33.37 -15.08 7.80
CA SER A 455 33.08 -13.74 7.31
C SER A 455 32.82 -12.75 8.46
N LEU A 456 32.65 -11.46 8.11
CA LEU A 456 32.39 -10.36 9.04
C LEU A 456 31.02 -10.39 9.69
#